data_AF-A0AA94WNA5-F1
#
_entry.id   AF-A0AA94WNA5-F1
#
_cell.length_a   1.000
_cell.length_b   1.000
_cell.length_c   1.000
_cell.angle_alpha   90.00
_cell.angle_beta   90.00
_cell.angle_gamma   90.00
#
_symmetry.space_group_name_H-M   'P 1'
#
loop_
_entity.id
_entity.type
_entity.pdbx_description
1 polymer ?
#
loop_
_entity_poly.entity_id
_entity_poly.type
_entity_poly.pdbx_seq_one_letter_code
_entity_poly.pdbx_strand_id
1 'polypeptide(L)'
;MTKKNLLNEQGITLIELLATIVISSLIIGLVTNVFISASKQNELVTNHNSLRQEANLIISKLRQIHQAESYTLCYESNNQFYFDKQFTNKITSDQFYFSDVLIDNSSTSITSNGQCIENVDVLSPLLVKFTLQNLDGQTYDMNTVINRLNPITAVETPPLEEEEKEEEVIIDEGSGNYTDSPSRCTYEGNTRTNDSTFAPTWGTKCQITKVKNGSFMLNNNVTVFVNTEINVDHNLIAKLPYTMQHQSNLNIGKSAKFYDAIKLLSDSVMYISQSLEALKDIRLDNNSNIIVERDAKIEGLETYTNTSFDIGGDFLADKLVKLENQSTISIGGNAQFERDLEIKGNGNVSVLGNYHSRGVTKLQDTALLHIYGDATFESPISLIGGNSGKVCVKGAAIFSSSQDHSKVSYVSSCEGQPNGTIFVLNNQ
;
A
#
# COMPACT_ATOMS: atom_id res chain seq x y z
N MET A 1 -33.49 21.93 73.04
CA MET A 1 -33.68 21.88 71.57
C MET A 1 -32.42 21.28 70.95
N THR A 2 -32.54 20.66 69.77
CA THR A 2 -31.53 19.89 68.98
C THR A 2 -31.23 18.46 69.44
N LYS A 3 -32.07 17.51 68.98
CA LYS A 3 -31.64 16.14 68.71
C LYS A 3 -31.48 16.02 67.20
N LYS A 4 -30.23 15.91 66.75
CA LYS A 4 -29.79 15.90 65.35
C LYS A 4 -29.82 14.45 64.84
N ASN A 5 -30.36 14.28 63.63
CA ASN A 5 -30.57 13.01 62.93
C ASN A 5 -29.31 12.14 62.88
N LEU A 6 -29.46 10.87 63.26
CA LEU A 6 -28.47 9.81 63.02
C LEU A 6 -29.16 8.66 62.27
N LEU A 7 -28.59 8.38 61.09
CA LEU A 7 -28.53 7.09 60.37
C LEU A 7 -29.78 6.66 59.59
N ASN A 8 -29.83 7.07 58.32
CA ASN A 8 -30.58 6.39 57.27
C ASN A 8 -29.63 5.45 56.52
N GLU A 9 -29.39 4.26 57.09
CA GLU A 9 -28.66 3.17 56.42
C GLU A 9 -29.65 2.37 55.58
N GLN A 10 -29.95 2.84 54.37
CA GLN A 10 -30.69 2.04 53.39
C GLN A 10 -29.75 0.96 52.86
N GLY A 11 -29.77 -0.21 53.49
CA GLY A 11 -29.06 -1.38 53.00
C GLY A 11 -29.55 -1.79 51.61
N ILE A 12 -28.61 -2.15 50.74
CA ILE A 12 -28.91 -2.71 49.41
C ILE A 12 -29.78 -3.94 49.61
N THR A 13 -30.92 -3.98 48.91
CA THR A 13 -31.80 -5.14 49.02
C THR A 13 -31.20 -6.34 48.29
N LEU A 14 -31.41 -7.55 48.81
CA LEU A 14 -30.91 -8.78 48.18
C LEU A 14 -31.35 -8.90 46.71
N ILE A 15 -32.53 -8.36 46.39
CA ILE A 15 -33.09 -8.39 45.04
C ILE A 15 -32.39 -7.40 44.09
N GLU A 16 -31.97 -6.23 44.56
CA GLU A 16 -31.17 -5.29 43.77
C GLU A 16 -29.78 -5.86 43.46
N LEU A 17 -29.16 -6.53 44.43
CA LEU A 17 -27.86 -7.18 44.22
C LEU A 17 -27.98 -8.30 43.16
N LEU A 18 -29.01 -9.14 43.27
CA LEU A 18 -29.25 -10.22 42.32
C LEU A 18 -29.51 -9.68 40.91
N ALA A 19 -30.36 -8.66 40.78
CA ALA A 19 -30.65 -8.02 39.49
C ALA A 19 -29.39 -7.42 38.86
N THR A 20 -28.54 -6.77 39.67
CA THR A 20 -27.28 -6.17 39.20
C THR A 20 -26.30 -7.23 38.70
N ILE A 21 -26.18 -8.37 39.39
CA ILE A 21 -25.31 -9.47 38.96
C ILE A 21 -25.80 -10.06 37.64
N VAL A 22 -27.10 -10.29 37.50
CA VAL A 22 -27.70 -10.84 36.27
C VAL A 22 -27.46 -9.90 35.08
N ILE A 23 -27.77 -8.62 35.23
CA ILE A 23 -27.56 -7.62 34.16
C ILE A 23 -26.07 -7.49 33.82
N SER A 24 -25.19 -7.46 34.82
CA SER A 24 -23.75 -7.35 34.61
C SER A 24 -23.19 -8.57 33.87
N SER A 25 -23.64 -9.78 34.22
CA SER A 25 -23.22 -11.01 33.54
C SER A 25 -23.62 -11.02 32.06
N LEU A 26 -24.79 -10.48 31.75
CA LEU A 26 -25.29 -10.38 30.37
C LEU A 26 -24.47 -9.37 29.56
N ILE A 27 -24.13 -8.22 30.16
CA ILE A 27 -23.28 -7.20 29.52
C ILE A 27 -21.86 -7.74 29.31
N ILE A 28 -21.26 -8.38 30.33
CA ILE A 28 -19.91 -8.95 30.25
C ILE A 28 -19.85 -10.04 29.17
N GLY A 29 -20.89 -10.89 29.07
CA GLY A 29 -20.97 -11.91 28.03
C GLY A 29 -20.98 -11.32 26.61
N LEU A 30 -21.75 -10.25 26.39
CA LEU A 30 -21.78 -9.55 25.10
C LEU A 30 -20.43 -8.92 24.76
N VAL A 31 -19.80 -8.24 25.72
CA VAL A 31 -18.48 -7.60 25.51
C VAL A 31 -17.40 -8.63 25.20
N THR A 32 -17.38 -9.75 25.92
CA THR A 32 -16.37 -10.82 25.73
C THR A 32 -16.51 -11.46 24.35
N ASN A 33 -17.73 -11.68 23.87
CA ASN A 33 -17.96 -12.24 22.54
C ASN A 33 -17.48 -11.32 21.41
N VAL A 34 -17.70 -10.00 21.55
CA VAL A 34 -17.19 -9.02 20.59
C VAL A 34 -15.66 -9.00 20.61
N PHE A 35 -15.05 -9.01 21.80
CA PHE A 35 -13.60 -9.03 21.95
C PHE A 35 -12.95 -10.28 21.33
N ILE A 36 -13.50 -11.48 21.59
CA ILE A 36 -13.00 -12.73 20.98
C ILE A 36 -13.12 -12.68 19.45
N SER A 37 -14.23 -12.15 18.94
CA SER A 37 -14.46 -12.02 17.49
C SER A 37 -13.47 -11.05 16.86
N ALA A 38 -13.21 -9.90 17.49
CA ALA A 38 -12.22 -8.92 17.05
C ALA A 38 -10.80 -9.50 17.08
N SER A 39 -10.44 -10.24 18.13
CA SER A 39 -9.14 -10.90 18.24
C SER A 39 -8.92 -11.93 17.13
N LYS A 40 -9.93 -12.77 16.83
CA LYS A 40 -9.87 -13.74 15.73
C LYS A 40 -9.77 -13.08 14.36
N GLN A 41 -10.49 -11.98 14.14
CA GLN A 41 -10.38 -11.22 12.90
C GLN A 41 -8.99 -10.59 12.74
N ASN A 42 -8.40 -10.08 13.83
CA ASN A 42 -7.07 -9.50 13.80
C ASN A 42 -5.99 -10.52 13.42
N GLU A 43 -6.08 -11.76 13.93
CA GLU A 43 -5.16 -12.84 13.59
C GLU A 43 -5.26 -13.24 12.11
N LEU A 44 -6.48 -13.37 11.58
CA LEU A 44 -6.72 -13.63 10.15
C LEU A 44 -6.12 -12.54 9.26
N VAL A 45 -6.32 -11.27 9.63
CA VAL A 45 -5.78 -10.11 8.90
C VAL A 45 -4.25 -10.08 8.97
N THR A 46 -3.68 -10.33 10.16
CA THR A 46 -2.22 -10.34 10.37
C THR A 46 -1.55 -11.42 9.52
N ASN A 47 -2.11 -12.63 9.48
CA ASN A 47 -1.53 -13.72 8.71
C ASN A 47 -1.74 -13.56 7.19
N HIS A 48 -2.84 -12.94 6.76
CA HIS A 48 -3.01 -12.61 5.35
C HIS A 48 -1.98 -11.55 4.89
N ASN A 49 -1.70 -10.57 5.77
CA ASN A 49 -0.66 -9.58 5.52
C ASN A 49 0.73 -10.21 5.41
N SER A 50 1.08 -11.19 6.26
CA SER A 50 2.39 -11.85 6.17
C SER A 50 2.56 -12.65 4.88
N LEU A 51 1.52 -13.37 4.44
CA LEU A 51 1.50 -14.06 3.14
C LEU A 51 1.72 -13.10 1.97
N ARG A 52 1.02 -11.94 1.98
CA ARG A 52 1.18 -10.90 0.96
C ARG A 52 2.60 -10.32 0.97
N GLN A 53 3.15 -10.04 2.15
CA GLN A 53 4.51 -9.52 2.30
C GLN A 53 5.54 -10.52 1.77
N GLU A 54 5.41 -11.81 2.09
CA GLU A 54 6.32 -12.84 1.59
C GLU A 54 6.21 -13.01 0.07
N ALA A 55 4.99 -13.03 -0.48
CA ALA A 55 4.78 -13.14 -1.92
C ALA A 55 5.42 -11.95 -2.67
N ASN A 56 5.30 -10.73 -2.14
CA ASN A 56 5.97 -9.55 -2.67
C ASN A 56 7.49 -9.65 -2.57
N LEU A 57 8.03 -10.19 -1.47
CA LEU A 57 9.46 -10.45 -1.31
C LEU A 57 9.97 -11.45 -2.36
N ILE A 58 9.23 -12.53 -2.62
CA ILE A 58 9.54 -13.53 -3.65
C ILE A 58 9.60 -12.89 -5.03
N ILE A 59 8.57 -12.10 -5.41
CA ILE A 59 8.56 -11.38 -6.69
C ILE A 59 9.73 -10.40 -6.79
N SER A 60 10.09 -9.74 -5.69
CA SER A 60 11.22 -8.80 -5.65
C SER A 60 12.55 -9.51 -5.89
N LYS A 61 12.77 -10.68 -5.27
CA LYS A 61 13.96 -11.50 -5.51
C LYS A 61 14.01 -12.00 -6.96
N LEU A 62 12.88 -12.44 -7.50
CA LEU A 62 12.77 -12.85 -8.90
C LEU A 62 13.07 -11.69 -9.85
N ARG A 63 12.53 -10.50 -9.58
CA ARG A 63 12.80 -9.29 -10.38
C ARG A 63 14.27 -8.90 -10.33
N GLN A 64 14.87 -8.90 -9.14
CA GLN A 64 16.28 -8.57 -8.95
C GLN A 64 17.18 -9.51 -9.76
N ILE A 65 16.97 -10.82 -9.66
CA ILE A 65 17.81 -11.78 -10.40
C ILE A 65 17.54 -11.72 -11.91
N HIS A 66 16.32 -11.35 -12.31
CA HIS A 66 15.95 -11.17 -13.72
C HIS A 66 16.54 -9.90 -14.36
N GLN A 67 17.19 -9.02 -13.57
CA GLN A 67 18.04 -7.94 -14.11
C GLN A 67 19.50 -8.39 -14.36
N ALA A 68 19.92 -9.56 -13.85
CA ALA A 68 21.27 -10.10 -14.03
C ALA A 68 21.50 -10.65 -15.45
N GLU A 69 22.68 -11.23 -15.74
CA GLU A 69 23.00 -11.74 -17.08
C GLU A 69 22.26 -13.03 -17.44
N SER A 70 22.22 -14.01 -16.53
CA SER A 70 21.43 -15.24 -16.66
C SER A 70 21.36 -15.94 -15.30
N TYR A 71 20.30 -16.72 -15.06
CA TYR A 71 20.16 -17.49 -13.82
C TYR A 71 19.41 -18.80 -14.05
N THR A 72 19.49 -19.68 -13.06
CA THR A 72 18.69 -20.91 -13.01
C THR A 72 17.55 -20.73 -12.04
N LEU A 73 16.38 -21.27 -12.38
CA LEU A 73 15.23 -21.30 -11.49
C LEU A 73 14.69 -22.73 -11.43
N CYS A 74 14.63 -23.29 -10.24
CA CYS A 74 14.19 -24.66 -10.01
C CYS A 74 13.00 -24.68 -9.04
N TYR A 75 11.95 -25.44 -9.39
CA TYR A 75 10.84 -25.75 -8.50
C TYR A 75 10.95 -27.21 -8.07
N GLU A 76 11.16 -27.44 -6.78
CA GLU A 76 11.51 -28.77 -6.27
C GLU A 76 10.30 -29.47 -5.63
N SER A 77 10.42 -30.79 -5.42
CA SER A 77 9.41 -31.66 -4.81
C SER A 77 8.91 -31.21 -3.43
N ASN A 78 9.68 -30.40 -2.71
CA ASN A 78 9.29 -29.81 -1.43
C ASN A 78 8.42 -28.54 -1.54
N ASN A 79 7.90 -28.23 -2.73
CA ASN A 79 7.09 -27.04 -2.99
C ASN A 79 7.85 -25.74 -2.71
N GLN A 80 9.15 -25.71 -3.00
CA GLN A 80 10.01 -24.53 -2.84
C GLN A 80 10.70 -24.20 -4.16
N PHE A 81 10.99 -22.91 -4.35
CA PHE A 81 11.84 -22.45 -5.43
C PHE A 81 13.27 -22.20 -4.98
N TYR A 82 14.20 -22.47 -5.90
CA TYR A 82 15.64 -22.30 -5.73
C TYR A 82 16.26 -21.63 -6.95
N PHE A 83 17.30 -20.84 -6.72
CA PHE A 83 18.09 -20.21 -7.79
C PHE A 83 19.27 -21.06 -8.28
N ASP A 84 19.39 -22.29 -7.77
CA ASP A 84 20.47 -23.21 -8.05
C ASP A 84 19.98 -24.66 -8.13
N LYS A 85 20.73 -25.50 -8.83
CA LYS A 85 20.43 -26.94 -8.96
C LYS A 85 20.81 -27.76 -7.73
N GLN A 86 21.60 -27.18 -6.83
CA GLN A 86 22.03 -27.81 -5.59
C GLN A 86 21.01 -27.59 -4.47
N PHE A 87 19.93 -26.84 -4.73
CA PHE A 87 18.84 -26.53 -3.81
C PHE A 87 19.32 -25.86 -2.52
N THR A 88 20.31 -24.98 -2.63
CA THR A 88 20.94 -24.28 -1.50
C THR A 88 20.46 -22.84 -1.35
N ASN A 89 20.03 -22.19 -2.43
CA ASN A 89 19.63 -20.79 -2.48
C ASN A 89 18.11 -20.68 -2.67
N LYS A 90 17.39 -20.78 -1.55
CA LYS A 90 15.93 -20.80 -1.49
C LYS A 90 15.32 -19.41 -1.60
N ILE A 91 14.24 -19.27 -2.37
CA ILE A 91 13.60 -17.95 -2.60
C ILE A 91 12.69 -17.53 -1.44
N THR A 92 11.99 -18.49 -0.83
CA THR A 92 10.98 -18.27 0.21
C THR A 92 11.50 -18.67 1.60
N SER A 93 10.91 -18.12 2.67
CA SER A 93 11.09 -18.60 4.05
C SER A 93 10.52 -20.01 4.26
N ASP A 94 11.00 -20.74 5.28
CA ASP A 94 10.58 -22.12 5.61
C ASP A 94 9.12 -22.25 6.05
N GLN A 95 8.47 -21.13 6.36
CA GLN A 95 7.09 -21.10 6.84
C GLN A 95 6.06 -21.10 5.71
N PHE A 96 6.51 -21.03 4.45
CA PHE A 96 5.64 -20.87 3.28
C PHE A 96 5.99 -21.86 2.17
N TYR A 97 4.97 -22.29 1.43
CA TYR A 97 5.07 -23.28 0.36
C TYR A 97 4.30 -22.82 -0.87
N PHE A 98 4.77 -23.19 -2.06
CA PHE A 98 4.13 -22.85 -3.33
C PHE A 98 3.21 -23.96 -3.82
N SER A 99 2.03 -23.58 -4.32
CA SER A 99 1.13 -24.42 -5.11
C SER A 99 0.72 -23.68 -6.40
N ASP A 100 0.08 -24.41 -7.32
CA ASP A 100 -0.51 -23.85 -8.55
C ASP A 100 0.43 -22.94 -9.36
N VAL A 101 1.66 -23.43 -9.51
CA VAL A 101 2.78 -22.71 -10.12
C VAL A 101 2.70 -22.71 -11.64
N LEU A 102 2.89 -21.52 -12.22
CA LEU A 102 3.20 -21.30 -13.63
C LEU A 102 4.25 -20.20 -13.73
N ILE A 103 5.46 -20.57 -14.15
CA ILE A 103 6.49 -19.62 -14.56
C ILE A 103 6.77 -19.85 -16.03
N ASP A 104 6.70 -18.80 -16.83
CA ASP A 104 6.92 -18.87 -18.28
C ASP A 104 7.83 -17.75 -18.76
N ASN A 105 8.80 -18.11 -19.59
CA ASN A 105 9.80 -17.21 -20.15
C ASN A 105 9.97 -17.50 -21.65
N SER A 106 8.87 -17.38 -22.40
CA SER A 106 8.74 -17.54 -23.86
C SER A 106 9.15 -18.91 -24.44
N SER A 107 10.38 -19.36 -24.18
CA SER A 107 10.93 -20.65 -24.64
C SER A 107 10.86 -21.77 -23.60
N THR A 108 10.67 -21.44 -22.33
CA THR A 108 10.76 -22.40 -21.22
C THR A 108 9.76 -22.09 -20.12
N SER A 109 9.16 -23.12 -19.53
CA SER A 109 8.15 -22.97 -18.47
C SER A 109 8.30 -23.99 -17.33
N ILE A 110 7.96 -23.58 -16.11
CA ILE A 110 7.76 -24.43 -14.93
C ILE A 110 6.27 -24.47 -14.63
N THR A 111 5.68 -25.65 -14.65
CA THR A 111 4.26 -25.88 -14.33
C THR A 111 4.05 -26.96 -13.27
N SER A 112 5.12 -27.62 -12.84
CA SER A 112 5.07 -28.76 -11.92
C SER A 112 6.39 -28.95 -11.19
N ASN A 113 6.34 -29.63 -10.04
CA ASN A 113 7.52 -29.90 -9.21
C ASN A 113 8.56 -30.74 -9.95
N GLY A 114 9.83 -30.52 -9.60
CA GLY A 114 10.99 -31.19 -10.19
C GLY A 114 11.46 -30.60 -11.53
N GLN A 115 10.98 -29.40 -11.89
CA GLN A 115 11.37 -28.72 -13.12
C GLN A 115 12.35 -27.57 -12.84
N CYS A 116 13.35 -27.43 -13.70
CA CYS A 116 14.30 -26.33 -13.69
C CYS A 116 14.36 -25.67 -15.07
N ILE A 117 14.48 -24.35 -15.09
CA ILE A 117 14.87 -23.57 -16.26
C ILE A 117 16.31 -23.14 -16.07
N GLU A 118 17.16 -23.52 -17.00
CA GLU A 118 18.56 -23.11 -17.04
C GLU A 118 18.71 -21.95 -18.01
N ASN A 119 19.48 -20.94 -17.62
CA ASN A 119 19.71 -19.74 -18.43
C ASN A 119 18.40 -19.06 -18.84
N VAL A 120 17.57 -18.69 -17.84
CA VAL A 120 16.36 -17.89 -18.07
C VAL A 120 16.73 -16.68 -18.93
N ASP A 121 16.00 -16.46 -20.03
CA ASP A 121 16.21 -15.33 -20.92
C ASP A 121 15.72 -14.06 -20.23
N VAL A 122 16.69 -13.28 -19.75
CA VAL A 122 16.47 -12.00 -19.06
C VAL A 122 16.01 -10.88 -19.99
N LEU A 123 16.04 -11.07 -21.31
CA LEU A 123 15.51 -10.07 -22.26
C LEU A 123 14.02 -10.30 -22.56
N SER A 124 13.51 -11.50 -22.28
CA SER A 124 12.11 -11.86 -22.47
C SER A 124 11.32 -11.68 -21.16
N PRO A 125 10.08 -11.18 -21.20
CA PRO A 125 9.21 -11.12 -20.03
C PRO A 125 9.09 -12.47 -19.32
N LEU A 126 9.15 -12.46 -18.00
CA LEU A 126 8.91 -13.61 -17.14
C LEU A 126 7.51 -13.52 -16.54
N LEU A 127 6.58 -14.32 -17.05
CA LEU A 127 5.27 -14.50 -16.44
C LEU A 127 5.42 -15.35 -15.18
N VAL A 128 4.92 -14.86 -14.04
CA VAL A 128 5.00 -15.53 -12.74
C VAL A 128 3.62 -15.61 -12.13
N LYS A 129 3.12 -16.84 -11.98
CA LYS A 129 1.88 -17.15 -11.27
C LYS A 129 2.13 -18.26 -10.26
N PHE A 130 1.67 -18.07 -9.03
CA PHE A 130 1.72 -19.10 -7.99
C PHE A 130 0.72 -18.78 -6.89
N THR A 131 0.38 -19.79 -6.10
CA THR A 131 -0.33 -19.65 -4.83
C THR A 131 0.66 -19.92 -3.71
N LEU A 132 0.78 -18.98 -2.76
CA LEU A 132 1.62 -19.14 -1.58
C LEU A 132 0.75 -19.60 -0.41
N GLN A 133 1.19 -20.59 0.34
CA GLN A 133 0.47 -21.14 1.49
C GLN A 133 1.34 -21.11 2.75
N ASN A 134 0.79 -20.74 3.91
CA ASN A 134 1.48 -20.80 5.20
C ASN A 134 1.20 -22.12 5.95
N LEU A 135 1.86 -22.32 7.10
CA LEU A 135 1.67 -23.50 7.95
C LEU A 135 0.23 -23.68 8.46
N ASP A 136 -0.53 -22.60 8.60
CA ASP A 136 -1.94 -22.61 9.04
C ASP A 136 -2.92 -22.92 7.88
N GLY A 137 -2.40 -23.15 6.68
CA GLY A 137 -3.16 -23.52 5.49
C GLY A 137 -3.81 -22.35 4.75
N GLN A 138 -3.59 -21.10 5.18
CA GLN A 138 -4.06 -19.91 4.48
C GLN A 138 -3.25 -19.68 3.21
N THR A 139 -3.90 -19.12 2.18
CA THR A 139 -3.31 -18.96 0.85
C THR A 139 -3.32 -17.51 0.36
N TYR A 140 -2.43 -17.20 -0.58
CA TYR A 140 -2.37 -15.93 -1.29
C TYR A 140 -1.96 -16.18 -2.75
N ASP A 141 -2.77 -15.72 -3.69
CA ASP A 141 -2.52 -15.89 -5.13
C ASP A 141 -1.72 -14.71 -5.68
N MET A 142 -0.63 -15.01 -6.36
CA MET A 142 0.21 -14.04 -7.06
C MET A 142 0.14 -14.29 -8.56
N ASN A 143 -0.05 -13.22 -9.33
CA ASN A 143 -0.01 -13.25 -10.80
C ASN A 143 0.59 -11.94 -11.31
N THR A 144 1.76 -12.02 -11.93
CA THR A 144 2.49 -10.85 -12.39
C THR A 144 3.40 -11.17 -13.58
N VAL A 145 3.94 -10.13 -14.21
CA VAL A 145 4.93 -10.23 -15.27
C VAL A 145 6.14 -9.40 -14.87
N ILE A 146 7.34 -9.97 -14.99
CA ILE A 146 8.61 -9.33 -14.66
C ILE A 146 9.34 -9.04 -15.97
N ASN A 147 9.74 -7.77 -16.17
CA ASN A 147 10.50 -7.31 -17.33
C ASN A 147 11.87 -6.78 -16.89
N ARG A 148 12.87 -6.88 -17.76
CA ARG A 148 14.15 -6.21 -17.58
C ARG A 148 14.01 -4.72 -17.90
N LEU A 149 14.52 -3.86 -17.03
CA LEU A 149 14.53 -2.42 -17.24
C LEU A 149 15.78 -2.09 -18.07
N ASN A 150 15.60 -1.60 -19.29
CA ASN A 150 16.74 -1.10 -20.06
C ASN A 150 17.32 0.14 -19.35
N PRO A 151 18.65 0.23 -19.14
CA PRO A 151 19.25 1.45 -18.65
C PRO A 151 19.07 2.56 -19.68
N ILE A 152 18.51 3.69 -19.24
CA ILE A 152 18.35 4.89 -20.06
C ILE A 152 19.75 5.43 -20.37
N THR A 153 20.21 5.22 -21.61
CA THR A 153 21.41 5.89 -22.13
C THR A 153 21.15 7.39 -22.17
N ALA A 154 22.02 8.16 -21.52
CA ALA A 154 21.99 9.62 -21.49
C ALA A 154 21.92 10.20 -22.92
N VAL A 155 20.82 10.86 -23.23
CA VAL A 155 20.68 11.68 -24.45
C VAL A 155 21.12 13.09 -24.09
N GLU A 156 22.10 13.62 -24.82
CA GLU A 156 22.54 15.02 -24.71
C GLU A 156 21.35 15.96 -24.95
N THR A 157 21.18 16.93 -24.06
CA THR A 157 20.05 17.87 -24.02
C THR A 157 20.09 18.88 -25.18
N PRO A 158 19.06 18.94 -26.05
CA PRO A 158 18.80 20.11 -26.88
C PRO A 158 18.19 21.24 -26.04
N PRO A 159 18.30 22.50 -26.50
CA PRO A 159 17.96 23.67 -25.69
C PRO A 159 16.45 23.84 -25.46
N LEU A 160 16.13 24.41 -24.31
CA LEU A 160 14.80 24.78 -23.83
C LEU A 160 13.98 25.53 -24.90
N GLU A 161 12.88 24.92 -25.34
CA GLU A 161 11.60 25.61 -25.58
C GLU A 161 10.46 24.60 -25.75
N GLU A 162 9.29 25.01 -25.22
CA GLU A 162 7.96 24.41 -25.27
C GLU A 162 7.60 23.34 -24.21
N GLU A 163 6.58 23.70 -23.41
CA GLU A 163 5.91 22.90 -22.38
C GLU A 163 5.56 21.51 -22.94
N GLU A 164 6.31 20.49 -22.53
CA GLU A 164 5.95 19.11 -22.81
C GLU A 164 4.64 18.80 -22.09
N LYS A 165 3.59 18.59 -22.89
CA LYS A 165 2.31 18.03 -22.44
C LYS A 165 2.59 16.77 -21.64
N GLU A 166 2.22 16.80 -20.36
CA GLU A 166 2.16 15.61 -19.51
C GLU A 166 1.44 14.48 -20.25
N GLU A 167 2.07 13.31 -20.33
CA GLU A 167 1.39 12.08 -20.73
C GLU A 167 0.23 11.85 -19.74
N GLU A 168 -0.99 12.20 -20.15
CA GLU A 168 -2.19 11.83 -19.42
C GLU A 168 -2.26 10.31 -19.34
N VAL A 169 -2.49 9.80 -18.14
CA VAL A 169 -3.04 8.45 -18.00
C VAL A 169 -4.39 8.49 -18.71
N ILE A 170 -4.45 7.92 -19.93
CA ILE A 170 -5.68 7.82 -20.69
C ILE A 170 -6.56 6.80 -19.98
N ILE A 171 -7.27 7.27 -18.96
CA ILE A 171 -8.46 6.60 -18.46
C ILE A 171 -9.47 6.86 -19.56
N ASP A 172 -9.73 5.83 -20.36
CA ASP A 172 -10.83 5.82 -21.31
C ASP A 172 -12.06 6.29 -20.53
N GLU A 173 -12.44 7.56 -20.74
CA GLU A 173 -13.66 8.15 -20.15
C GLU A 173 -14.90 7.36 -20.61
N GLY A 174 -14.71 6.34 -21.45
CA GLY A 174 -15.75 5.53 -22.00
C GLY A 174 -16.51 6.41 -22.95
N SER A 175 -16.30 6.20 -24.24
CA SER A 175 -17.23 6.57 -25.31
C SER A 175 -18.63 5.88 -25.18
N GLY A 176 -19.02 5.48 -23.97
CA GLY A 176 -20.28 4.82 -23.66
C GLY A 176 -21.29 5.81 -23.08
N ASN A 177 -22.54 5.68 -23.51
CA ASN A 177 -23.67 6.41 -22.95
C ASN A 177 -23.81 6.09 -21.45
N TYR A 178 -23.42 7.04 -20.61
CA TYR A 178 -23.70 6.98 -19.18
C TYR A 178 -25.21 7.04 -18.95
N THR A 179 -25.75 6.11 -18.18
CA THR A 179 -27.16 6.17 -17.77
C THR A 179 -27.29 6.92 -16.45
N ASP A 180 -28.19 7.90 -16.40
CA ASP A 180 -28.61 8.55 -15.16
C ASP A 180 -29.65 7.65 -14.49
N SER A 181 -29.26 6.91 -13.44
CA SER A 181 -30.13 5.94 -12.80
C SER A 181 -30.59 6.44 -11.42
N PRO A 182 -31.90 6.68 -11.21
CA PRO A 182 -32.42 7.02 -9.90
C PRO A 182 -32.51 5.74 -9.04
N SER A 183 -31.80 5.75 -7.90
CA SER A 183 -31.99 4.87 -6.73
C SER A 183 -31.92 3.35 -6.97
N ARG A 184 -30.78 2.81 -7.43
CA ARG A 184 -30.48 1.37 -7.31
C ARG A 184 -29.07 1.19 -6.76
N CYS A 185 -28.90 0.31 -5.76
CA CYS A 185 -27.58 -0.03 -5.22
C CYS A 185 -26.76 -0.94 -6.17
N THR A 186 -27.27 -1.22 -7.36
CA THR A 186 -26.57 -1.97 -8.41
C THR A 186 -26.88 -1.33 -9.75
N TYR A 187 -25.83 -1.01 -10.48
CA TYR A 187 -25.84 -0.40 -11.79
C TYR A 187 -25.11 -1.32 -12.79
N GLU A 188 -25.56 -1.32 -14.03
CA GLU A 188 -24.98 -2.12 -15.11
C GLU A 188 -24.45 -1.19 -16.20
N GLY A 189 -23.25 -1.44 -16.69
CA GLY A 189 -22.57 -0.59 -17.64
C GLY A 189 -22.10 0.74 -17.05
N ASN A 190 -21.65 1.64 -17.92
CA ASN A 190 -21.12 2.94 -17.51
C ASN A 190 -22.21 3.76 -16.82
N THR A 191 -21.93 4.15 -15.58
CA THR A 191 -22.91 4.77 -14.68
C THR A 191 -22.41 6.12 -14.23
N ARG A 192 -23.28 7.12 -14.36
CA ARG A 192 -23.05 8.47 -13.85
C ARG A 192 -24.04 8.71 -12.73
N THR A 193 -23.56 9.29 -11.65
CA THR A 193 -24.45 9.73 -10.58
C THR A 193 -24.08 11.12 -10.07
N ASN A 194 -25.10 11.79 -9.60
CA ASN A 194 -25.00 13.02 -8.82
C ASN A 194 -25.25 12.74 -7.33
N ASP A 195 -25.21 11.48 -6.90
CA ASP A 195 -25.23 11.11 -5.50
C ASP A 195 -24.03 11.75 -4.78
N SER A 196 -24.31 12.47 -3.71
CA SER A 196 -23.29 13.11 -2.87
C SER A 196 -22.98 12.35 -1.59
N THR A 197 -23.79 11.34 -1.26
CA THR A 197 -23.68 10.65 0.02
C THR A 197 -24.10 9.20 -0.08
N PHE A 198 -23.16 8.30 0.17
CA PHE A 198 -23.40 6.86 0.27
C PHE A 198 -23.38 6.47 1.75
N ALA A 199 -24.53 6.05 2.26
CA ALA A 199 -24.69 5.58 3.63
C ALA A 199 -25.79 4.51 3.70
N PRO A 200 -25.83 3.66 4.75
CA PRO A 200 -26.80 2.58 4.82
C PRO A 200 -28.25 3.06 5.02
N THR A 201 -28.45 4.13 5.80
CA THR A 201 -29.80 4.55 6.27
C THR A 201 -30.25 5.92 5.79
N TRP A 202 -29.37 6.72 5.19
CA TRP A 202 -29.65 8.06 4.67
C TRP A 202 -28.83 8.34 3.40
N GLY A 203 -29.02 9.49 2.75
CA GLY A 203 -28.41 9.77 1.44
C GLY A 203 -28.94 8.83 0.35
N THR A 204 -28.05 8.21 -0.43
CA THR A 204 -28.37 7.21 -1.47
C THR A 204 -28.90 5.89 -0.88
N LYS A 205 -28.82 5.70 0.45
CA LYS A 205 -29.38 4.53 1.18
C LYS A 205 -28.91 3.19 0.61
N CYS A 206 -27.63 3.10 0.34
CA CYS A 206 -26.99 1.89 -0.18
C CYS A 206 -25.81 1.55 0.71
N GLN A 207 -25.94 0.45 1.46
CA GLN A 207 -24.81 -0.11 2.18
C GLN A 207 -23.78 -0.70 1.22
N ILE A 208 -24.23 -1.29 0.10
CA ILE A 208 -23.33 -1.84 -0.92
C ILE A 208 -23.77 -1.31 -2.27
N THR A 209 -22.94 -0.47 -2.88
CA THR A 209 -23.12 0.02 -4.26
C THR A 209 -22.27 -0.83 -5.20
N LYS A 210 -22.84 -1.30 -6.30
CA LYS A 210 -22.12 -2.09 -7.32
C LYS A 210 -22.31 -1.47 -8.69
N VAL A 211 -21.22 -1.23 -9.43
CA VAL A 211 -21.24 -0.86 -10.85
C VAL A 211 -20.60 -1.99 -11.63
N LYS A 212 -21.45 -2.77 -12.28
CA LYS A 212 -21.07 -3.98 -12.99
C LYS A 212 -20.79 -3.71 -14.45
N ASN A 213 -19.79 -4.39 -15.02
CA ASN A 213 -19.42 -4.29 -16.43
C ASN A 213 -19.21 -2.84 -16.91
N GLY A 214 -18.81 -1.93 -16.02
CA GLY A 214 -18.89 -0.50 -16.27
C GLY A 214 -18.03 0.35 -15.36
N SER A 215 -17.74 1.55 -15.85
CA SER A 215 -17.07 2.60 -15.09
C SER A 215 -18.08 3.43 -14.30
N PHE A 216 -17.65 4.00 -13.17
CA PHE A 216 -18.47 4.84 -12.32
C PHE A 216 -17.97 6.28 -12.33
N MET A 217 -18.85 7.22 -12.66
CA MET A 217 -18.53 8.64 -12.64
C MET A 217 -19.33 9.38 -11.58
N LEU A 218 -18.59 10.01 -10.66
CA LEU A 218 -19.11 10.81 -9.56
C LEU A 218 -18.92 12.29 -9.89
N ASN A 219 -20.03 12.99 -10.13
CA ASN A 219 -20.01 14.41 -10.51
C ASN A 219 -20.15 15.38 -9.33
N ASN A 220 -20.57 14.88 -8.17
CA ASN A 220 -20.78 15.68 -6.97
C ASN A 220 -19.66 15.46 -5.95
N ASN A 221 -19.59 16.34 -4.94
CA ASN A 221 -18.81 16.04 -3.74
C ASN A 221 -19.40 14.79 -3.09
N VAL A 222 -18.59 13.75 -2.92
CA VAL A 222 -19.02 12.45 -2.41
C VAL A 222 -18.48 12.22 -1.02
N THR A 223 -19.37 11.84 -0.11
CA THR A 223 -18.99 11.25 1.18
C THR A 223 -19.55 9.85 1.33
N VAL A 224 -18.68 8.90 1.65
CA VAL A 224 -19.04 7.50 1.96
C VAL A 224 -18.94 7.30 3.46
N PHE A 225 -20.04 6.87 4.08
CA PHE A 225 -20.19 6.76 5.52
C PHE A 225 -20.45 5.32 5.97
N VAL A 226 -19.85 4.95 7.10
CA VAL A 226 -20.29 3.87 8.01
C VAL A 226 -20.53 2.53 7.31
N ASN A 227 -19.51 1.68 7.27
CA ASN A 227 -19.60 0.31 6.77
C ASN A 227 -20.24 0.21 5.37
N THR A 228 -20.03 1.25 4.55
CA THR A 228 -20.55 1.31 3.18
C THR A 228 -19.46 0.86 2.23
N GLU A 229 -19.85 0.03 1.28
CA GLU A 229 -18.97 -0.54 0.26
C GLU A 229 -19.40 -0.04 -1.12
N ILE A 230 -18.44 0.43 -1.91
CA ILE A 230 -18.63 0.77 -3.32
C ILE A 230 -17.71 -0.13 -4.14
N ASN A 231 -18.29 -0.88 -5.07
CA ASN A 231 -17.58 -1.76 -5.99
C ASN A 231 -17.78 -1.28 -7.43
N VAL A 232 -16.69 -1.10 -8.17
CA VAL A 232 -16.70 -0.68 -9.56
C VAL A 232 -15.86 -1.65 -10.37
N ASP A 233 -16.46 -2.36 -11.32
CA ASP A 233 -15.76 -3.39 -12.12
C ASP A 233 -14.65 -2.79 -13.00
N HIS A 234 -14.84 -1.56 -13.50
CA HIS A 234 -13.87 -0.86 -14.33
C HIS A 234 -13.28 0.35 -13.62
N ASN A 235 -13.38 1.55 -14.23
CA ASN A 235 -12.72 2.75 -13.75
C ASN A 235 -13.63 3.57 -12.83
N LEU A 236 -13.06 4.26 -11.85
CA LEU A 236 -13.73 5.31 -11.11
C LEU A 236 -13.22 6.68 -11.56
N ILE A 237 -14.14 7.60 -11.82
CA ILE A 237 -13.81 9.00 -12.10
C ILE A 237 -14.59 9.87 -11.10
N ALA A 238 -13.87 10.58 -10.23
CA ALA A 238 -14.45 11.53 -9.29
C ALA A 238 -14.03 12.95 -9.64
N LYS A 239 -15.01 13.80 -10.00
CA LYS A 239 -14.76 15.17 -10.47
C LYS A 239 -14.63 16.21 -9.36
N LEU A 240 -15.18 15.89 -8.19
CA LEU A 240 -15.26 16.77 -7.02
C LEU A 240 -14.73 16.00 -5.79
N PRO A 241 -14.56 16.66 -4.63
CA PRO A 241 -13.90 16.05 -3.49
C PRO A 241 -14.54 14.72 -3.08
N TYR A 242 -13.70 13.77 -2.69
CA TYR A 242 -14.12 12.44 -2.31
C TYR A 242 -13.66 12.12 -0.89
N THR A 243 -14.60 11.81 -0.01
CA THR A 243 -14.35 11.52 1.40
C THR A 243 -14.89 10.15 1.80
N MET A 244 -14.08 9.34 2.48
CA MET A 244 -14.49 8.07 3.10
C MET A 244 -14.30 8.12 4.61
N GLN A 245 -15.28 7.63 5.36
CA GLN A 245 -15.24 7.61 6.82
C GLN A 245 -15.86 6.33 7.38
N HIS A 246 -15.40 5.96 8.59
CA HIS A 246 -15.99 4.91 9.43
C HIS A 246 -16.09 3.54 8.75
N GLN A 247 -14.94 2.90 8.52
CA GLN A 247 -14.85 1.52 8.01
C GLN A 247 -15.52 1.34 6.64
N SER A 248 -15.43 2.35 5.77
CA SER A 248 -15.98 2.28 4.43
C SER A 248 -14.96 1.69 3.45
N ASN A 249 -15.45 0.98 2.44
CA ASN A 249 -14.61 0.31 1.44
C ASN A 249 -14.93 0.81 0.04
N LEU A 250 -13.89 1.05 -0.76
CA LEU A 250 -14.01 1.37 -2.17
C LEU A 250 -13.10 0.45 -2.97
N ASN A 251 -13.70 -0.38 -3.83
CA ASN A 251 -13.00 -1.35 -4.66
C ASN A 251 -13.18 -0.98 -6.13
N ILE A 252 -12.07 -0.79 -6.84
CA ILE A 252 -12.03 -0.34 -8.23
C ILE A 252 -11.22 -1.37 -9.03
N GLY A 253 -11.90 -2.10 -9.92
CA GLY A 253 -11.32 -3.23 -10.66
C GLY A 253 -10.35 -2.83 -11.78
N LYS A 254 -10.28 -1.54 -12.13
CA LYS A 254 -9.25 -0.97 -13.03
C LYS A 254 -8.60 0.26 -12.40
N SER A 255 -8.67 1.42 -13.05
CA SER A 255 -7.97 2.63 -12.64
C SER A 255 -8.90 3.67 -12.02
N ALA A 256 -8.33 4.59 -11.24
CA ALA A 256 -9.07 5.67 -10.61
C ALA A 256 -8.50 7.04 -10.98
N LYS A 257 -9.37 7.99 -11.37
CA LYS A 257 -9.03 9.41 -11.52
C LYS A 257 -9.78 10.24 -10.50
N PHE A 258 -9.05 11.04 -9.73
CA PHE A 258 -9.61 12.05 -8.85
C PHE A 258 -9.12 13.42 -9.30
N TYR A 259 -10.05 14.26 -9.74
CA TYR A 259 -9.76 15.63 -10.15
C TYR A 259 -9.62 16.59 -8.96
N ASP A 260 -10.14 16.19 -7.79
CA ASP A 260 -10.16 16.99 -6.56
C ASP A 260 -9.71 16.16 -5.35
N ALA A 261 -9.58 16.81 -4.20
CA ALA A 261 -8.96 16.27 -2.99
C ALA A 261 -9.64 14.99 -2.50
N ILE A 262 -8.82 14.07 -2.01
CA ILE A 262 -9.23 12.78 -1.47
C ILE A 262 -9.01 12.79 0.04
N LYS A 263 -9.99 12.33 0.83
CA LYS A 263 -9.85 12.15 2.28
C LYS A 263 -10.32 10.76 2.69
N LEU A 264 -9.43 9.94 3.23
CA LEU A 264 -9.81 8.67 3.86
C LEU A 264 -9.56 8.77 5.36
N LEU A 265 -10.59 8.46 6.14
CA LEU A 265 -10.57 8.57 7.59
C LEU A 265 -11.10 7.26 8.21
N SER A 266 -10.66 6.96 9.42
CA SER A 266 -11.30 6.00 10.33
C SER A 266 -11.48 4.60 9.72
N ASP A 267 -10.38 3.87 9.59
CA ASP A 267 -10.33 2.47 9.14
C ASP A 267 -10.91 2.24 7.73
N SER A 268 -11.02 3.29 6.91
CA SER A 268 -11.52 3.18 5.54
C SER A 268 -10.43 2.68 4.59
N VAL A 269 -10.82 1.83 3.63
CA VAL A 269 -9.90 1.21 2.67
C VAL A 269 -10.33 1.53 1.24
N MET A 270 -9.38 2.01 0.44
CA MET A 270 -9.55 2.16 -1.01
C MET A 270 -8.57 1.23 -1.72
N TYR A 271 -9.08 0.40 -2.61
CA TYR A 271 -8.32 -0.58 -3.39
C TYR A 271 -8.54 -0.33 -4.89
N ILE A 272 -7.43 -0.24 -5.63
CA ILE A 272 -7.36 0.07 -7.06
C ILE A 272 -6.47 -0.99 -7.73
N SER A 273 -7.05 -1.83 -8.59
CA SER A 273 -6.34 -2.94 -9.23
C SER A 273 -5.36 -2.52 -10.35
N GLN A 274 -5.43 -1.27 -10.81
CA GLN A 274 -4.47 -0.75 -11.78
C GLN A 274 -3.83 0.53 -11.25
N SER A 275 -4.08 1.67 -11.89
CA SER A 275 -3.34 2.90 -11.61
C SER A 275 -4.22 3.96 -10.95
N LEU A 276 -3.60 4.78 -10.11
CA LEU A 276 -4.23 5.94 -9.48
C LEU A 276 -3.65 7.24 -10.06
N GLU A 277 -4.53 8.14 -10.48
CA GLU A 277 -4.19 9.52 -10.80
C GLU A 277 -5.00 10.46 -9.90
N ALA A 278 -4.31 11.21 -9.02
CA ALA A 278 -4.93 12.18 -8.13
C ALA A 278 -4.35 13.58 -8.38
N LEU A 279 -5.15 14.46 -8.97
CA LEU A 279 -4.72 15.80 -9.40
C LEU A 279 -4.69 16.83 -8.26
N LYS A 280 -5.10 16.43 -7.06
CA LYS A 280 -5.14 17.21 -5.83
C LYS A 280 -4.69 16.37 -4.65
N ASP A 281 -4.41 17.04 -3.54
CA ASP A 281 -3.84 16.40 -2.34
C ASP A 281 -4.72 15.27 -1.79
N ILE A 282 -4.05 14.20 -1.38
CA ILE A 282 -4.63 13.08 -0.64
C ILE A 282 -4.35 13.28 0.85
N ARG A 283 -5.38 13.07 1.67
CA ARG A 283 -5.24 12.98 3.13
C ARG A 283 -5.67 11.61 3.64
N LEU A 284 -4.78 10.96 4.38
CA LEU A 284 -5.04 9.72 5.10
C LEU A 284 -4.96 9.95 6.60
N ASP A 285 -5.95 9.45 7.34
CA ASP A 285 -5.99 9.56 8.81
C ASP A 285 -6.62 8.32 9.46
N ASN A 286 -6.29 8.08 10.74
CA ASN A 286 -6.86 7.06 11.62
C ASN A 286 -7.04 5.68 10.95
N ASN A 287 -5.93 4.94 10.76
CA ASN A 287 -5.94 3.55 10.24
C ASN A 287 -6.48 3.39 8.81
N SER A 288 -6.58 4.47 8.03
CA SER A 288 -7.03 4.38 6.65
C SER A 288 -5.92 3.91 5.71
N ASN A 289 -6.32 3.21 4.64
CA ASN A 289 -5.40 2.58 3.71
C ASN A 289 -5.79 2.86 2.24
N ILE A 290 -4.81 3.20 1.42
CA ILE A 290 -4.92 3.16 -0.05
C ILE A 290 -4.01 2.05 -0.56
N ILE A 291 -4.53 1.21 -1.44
CA ILE A 291 -3.79 0.15 -2.12
C ILE A 291 -3.97 0.34 -3.63
N VAL A 292 -2.86 0.48 -4.34
CA VAL A 292 -2.77 0.59 -5.80
C VAL A 292 -1.86 -0.52 -6.29
N GLU A 293 -2.36 -1.42 -7.15
CA GLU A 293 -1.56 -2.58 -7.57
C GLU A 293 -0.51 -2.26 -8.62
N ARG A 294 -0.68 -1.16 -9.37
CA ARG A 294 0.30 -0.67 -10.35
C ARG A 294 0.80 0.70 -9.94
N ASP A 295 0.75 1.66 -10.84
CA ASP A 295 1.41 2.95 -10.70
C ASP A 295 0.49 3.99 -10.06
N ALA A 296 1.08 4.92 -9.32
CA ALA A 296 0.35 6.05 -8.73
C ALA A 296 1.05 7.37 -9.07
N LYS A 297 0.29 8.29 -9.68
CA LYS A 297 0.66 9.70 -9.84
C LYS A 297 -0.25 10.55 -8.97
N ILE A 298 0.33 11.32 -8.06
CA ILE A 298 -0.42 12.18 -7.16
C ILE A 298 0.17 13.59 -7.12
N GLU A 299 -0.70 14.58 -6.88
CA GLU A 299 -0.24 15.94 -6.61
C GLU A 299 0.49 15.99 -5.26
N GLY A 300 -0.16 15.65 -4.15
CA GLY A 300 0.44 15.68 -2.81
C GLY A 300 -0.18 14.67 -1.86
N LEU A 301 0.49 14.40 -0.74
CA LEU A 301 0.02 13.46 0.27
C LEU A 301 0.32 13.96 1.68
N GLU A 302 -0.70 13.92 2.55
CA GLU A 302 -0.55 14.07 3.99
C GLU A 302 -1.11 12.86 4.72
N THR A 303 -0.26 12.22 5.51
CA THR A 303 -0.66 11.13 6.39
C THR A 303 -0.51 11.51 7.87
N TYR A 304 -1.45 11.05 8.68
CA TYR A 304 -1.54 11.42 10.09
C TYR A 304 -1.27 10.25 11.03
N THR A 305 -2.22 9.31 11.23
CA THR A 305 -2.07 8.25 12.24
C THR A 305 -2.31 6.85 11.68
N ASN A 306 -1.27 6.01 11.72
CA ASN A 306 -1.30 4.57 11.41
C ASN A 306 -1.91 4.24 10.05
N THR A 307 -1.59 5.03 9.02
CA THR A 307 -2.15 4.85 7.67
C THR A 307 -1.17 4.16 6.76
N SER A 308 -1.65 3.42 5.77
CA SER A 308 -0.81 2.86 4.70
C SER A 308 -1.18 3.43 3.33
N PHE A 309 -0.17 3.70 2.51
CA PHE A 309 -0.32 3.86 1.07
C PHE A 309 0.63 2.90 0.35
N ASP A 310 0.06 1.82 -0.17
CA ASP A 310 0.79 0.75 -0.83
C ASP A 310 0.61 0.83 -2.35
N ILE A 311 1.73 0.90 -3.08
CA ILE A 311 1.80 1.07 -4.53
C ILE A 311 2.66 -0.07 -5.09
N GLY A 312 2.10 -0.90 -5.96
CA GLY A 312 2.80 -2.07 -6.50
C GLY A 312 3.81 -1.75 -7.61
N GLY A 313 3.57 -0.67 -8.36
CA GLY A 313 4.40 -0.18 -9.45
C GLY A 313 5.16 1.10 -9.10
N ASP A 314 5.27 2.00 -10.08
CA ASP A 314 6.00 3.25 -9.96
C ASP A 314 5.17 4.34 -9.26
N PHE A 315 5.86 5.24 -8.58
CA PHE A 315 5.25 6.33 -7.83
C PHE A 315 5.84 7.68 -8.24
N LEU A 316 4.95 8.62 -8.58
CA LEU A 316 5.28 10.01 -8.83
C LEU A 316 4.45 10.92 -7.91
N ALA A 317 5.13 11.80 -7.18
CA ALA A 317 4.53 12.86 -6.40
C ALA A 317 5.05 14.24 -6.84
N ASP A 318 4.13 15.09 -7.30
CA ASP A 318 4.47 16.40 -7.87
C ASP A 318 4.68 17.49 -6.80
N LYS A 319 4.12 17.29 -5.60
CA LYS A 319 4.20 18.19 -4.44
C LYS A 319 4.63 17.45 -3.17
N LEU A 320 4.52 18.16 -2.06
CA LEU A 320 4.90 17.70 -0.73
C LEU A 320 4.23 16.35 -0.42
N VAL A 321 5.07 15.40 0.01
CA VAL A 321 4.64 14.18 0.66
C VAL A 321 5.05 14.24 2.11
N LYS A 322 4.08 14.16 3.01
CA LYS A 322 4.28 14.29 4.45
C LYS A 322 3.69 13.10 5.19
N LEU A 323 4.53 12.41 5.95
CA LEU A 323 4.14 11.31 6.80
C LEU A 323 4.34 11.66 8.27
N GLU A 324 3.34 11.38 9.09
CA GLU A 324 3.41 11.49 10.55
C GLU A 324 3.09 10.17 11.24
N ASN A 325 3.55 10.05 12.49
CA ASN A 325 3.31 8.90 13.39
C ASN A 325 3.69 7.56 12.76
N GLN A 326 2.89 6.51 12.92
CA GLN A 326 3.17 5.14 12.45
C GLN A 326 2.70 4.92 11.00
N SER A 327 2.75 5.95 10.16
CA SER A 327 2.27 5.87 8.78
C SER A 327 3.32 5.29 7.84
N THR A 328 2.87 4.52 6.84
CA THR A 328 3.74 3.83 5.89
C THR A 328 3.42 4.17 4.45
N ILE A 329 4.45 4.28 3.62
CA ILE A 329 4.36 4.23 2.15
C ILE A 329 5.24 3.09 1.67
N SER A 330 4.65 2.18 0.89
CA SER A 330 5.37 1.06 0.27
C SER A 330 5.28 1.19 -1.24
N ILE A 331 6.42 1.27 -1.94
CA ILE A 331 6.49 1.44 -3.38
C ILE A 331 7.25 0.26 -3.98
N GLY A 332 6.57 -0.51 -4.83
CA GLY A 332 7.09 -1.73 -5.43
C GLY A 332 7.99 -1.51 -6.66
N GLY A 333 7.87 -0.36 -7.31
CA GLY A 333 8.70 0.10 -8.42
C GLY A 333 9.62 1.26 -8.01
N ASN A 334 9.81 2.19 -8.93
CA ASN A 334 10.60 3.40 -8.74
C ASN A 334 9.78 4.49 -8.05
N ALA A 335 10.44 5.38 -7.33
CA ALA A 335 9.81 6.52 -6.67
C ALA A 335 10.47 7.83 -7.10
N GLN A 336 9.64 8.78 -7.51
CA GLN A 336 10.05 10.13 -7.88
C GLN A 336 9.28 11.16 -7.06
N PHE A 337 10.03 12.01 -6.34
CA PHE A 337 9.51 13.11 -5.54
C PHE A 337 10.02 14.43 -6.14
N GLU A 338 9.11 15.18 -6.76
CA GLU A 338 9.42 16.47 -7.38
C GLU A 338 9.62 17.59 -6.35
N ARG A 339 9.02 17.43 -5.17
CA ARG A 339 9.12 18.35 -4.04
C ARG A 339 9.55 17.60 -2.79
N ASP A 340 9.38 18.25 -1.65
CA ASP A 340 9.90 17.77 -0.38
C ASP A 340 9.20 16.47 0.06
N LEU A 341 9.99 15.61 0.69
CA LEU A 341 9.51 14.44 1.43
C LEU A 341 9.78 14.71 2.92
N GLU A 342 8.72 14.81 3.72
CA GLU A 342 8.81 14.93 5.17
C GLU A 342 8.34 13.64 5.86
N ILE A 343 9.20 13.01 6.67
CA ILE A 343 8.85 11.85 7.47
C ILE A 343 9.10 12.17 8.95
N LYS A 344 8.08 12.03 9.79
CA LYS A 344 8.13 12.32 11.24
C LYS A 344 7.63 11.14 12.07
N GLY A 345 7.96 11.13 13.36
CA GLY A 345 7.55 10.07 14.28
C GLY A 345 8.19 8.72 13.93
N ASN A 346 7.36 7.70 13.68
CA ASN A 346 7.80 6.35 13.32
C ASN A 346 7.44 6.05 11.86
N GLY A 347 7.34 7.09 11.03
CA GLY A 347 6.91 6.97 9.65
C GLY A 347 7.94 6.20 8.82
N ASN A 348 7.47 5.43 7.86
CA ASN A 348 8.34 4.59 7.04
C ASN A 348 7.99 4.72 5.56
N VAL A 349 9.01 5.02 4.75
CA VAL A 349 8.91 4.95 3.29
C VAL A 349 9.86 3.86 2.81
N SER A 350 9.32 2.87 2.11
CA SER A 350 10.09 1.77 1.51
C SER A 350 9.93 1.80 -0.01
N VAL A 351 11.04 1.84 -0.72
CA VAL A 351 11.09 1.86 -2.19
C VAL A 351 11.89 0.66 -2.67
N LEU A 352 11.26 -0.25 -3.40
CA LEU A 352 11.90 -1.47 -3.89
C LEU A 352 12.77 -1.22 -5.12
N GLY A 353 12.39 -0.28 -5.98
CA GLY A 353 13.17 0.16 -7.13
C GLY A 353 14.09 1.35 -6.82
N ASN A 354 14.30 2.19 -7.83
CA ASN A 354 15.14 3.37 -7.72
C ASN A 354 14.39 4.54 -7.08
N TYR A 355 15.13 5.39 -6.38
CA TYR A 355 14.61 6.56 -5.71
C TYR A 355 15.23 7.82 -6.32
N HIS A 356 14.38 8.78 -6.67
CA HIS A 356 14.78 10.10 -7.13
C HIS A 356 14.05 11.18 -6.34
N SER A 357 14.79 12.09 -5.71
CA SER A 357 14.24 13.23 -4.99
C SER A 357 14.86 14.52 -5.48
N ARG A 358 14.02 15.38 -6.05
CA ARG A 358 14.39 16.76 -6.42
C ARG A 358 14.29 17.71 -5.23
N GLY A 359 13.27 17.53 -4.39
CA GLY A 359 13.07 18.30 -3.16
C GLY A 359 13.87 17.80 -1.96
N VAL A 360 13.77 18.53 -0.86
CA VAL A 360 14.45 18.19 0.40
C VAL A 360 13.83 16.94 0.99
N THR A 361 14.67 15.95 1.31
CA THR A 361 14.25 14.78 2.08
C THR A 361 14.54 15.04 3.56
N LYS A 362 13.48 15.15 4.38
CA LYS A 362 13.54 15.56 5.78
C LYS A 362 13.01 14.47 6.69
N LEU A 363 13.86 13.98 7.59
CA LEU A 363 13.52 12.94 8.55
C LEU A 363 13.66 13.45 9.98
N GLN A 364 12.67 13.15 10.82
CA GLN A 364 12.64 13.45 12.25
C GLN A 364 12.32 12.19 13.06
N ASP A 365 12.67 12.20 14.34
CA ASP A 365 12.41 11.08 15.25
C ASP A 365 12.90 9.73 14.69
N THR A 366 12.16 8.63 14.83
CA THR A 366 12.59 7.30 14.37
C THR A 366 12.20 7.00 12.92
N ALA A 367 11.93 8.03 12.12
CA ALA A 367 11.56 7.90 10.72
C ALA A 367 12.57 7.07 9.92
N LEU A 368 12.07 6.29 8.97
CA LEU A 368 12.87 5.43 8.10
C LEU A 368 12.55 5.72 6.64
N LEU A 369 13.60 5.95 5.86
CA LEU A 369 13.57 5.85 4.40
C LEU A 369 14.46 4.69 3.98
N HIS A 370 13.89 3.65 3.40
CA HIS A 370 14.60 2.46 2.94
C HIS A 370 14.45 2.31 1.43
N ILE A 371 15.57 2.32 0.71
CA ILE A 371 15.66 2.25 -0.73
C ILE A 371 16.47 1.01 -1.10
N TYR A 372 15.86 0.11 -1.88
CA TYR A 372 16.49 -1.15 -2.27
C TYR A 372 17.27 -1.04 -3.59
N GLY A 373 16.86 -0.13 -4.48
CA GLY A 373 17.60 0.22 -5.70
C GLY A 373 18.61 1.35 -5.47
N ASP A 374 18.90 2.08 -6.55
CA ASP A 374 19.77 3.24 -6.53
C ASP A 374 19.02 4.48 -6.05
N ALA A 375 19.72 5.40 -5.41
CA ALA A 375 19.14 6.65 -4.90
C ALA A 375 19.87 7.87 -5.47
N THR A 376 19.09 8.83 -5.99
CA THR A 376 19.59 10.15 -6.38
C THR A 376 18.89 11.21 -5.55
N PHE A 377 19.69 12.00 -4.83
CA PHE A 377 19.23 13.15 -4.05
C PHE A 377 19.81 14.42 -4.69
N GLU A 378 18.95 15.23 -5.31
CA GLU A 378 19.35 16.52 -5.89
C GLU A 378 19.38 17.65 -4.86
N SER A 379 18.57 17.51 -3.81
CA SER A 379 18.52 18.43 -2.67
C SER A 379 19.05 17.77 -1.39
N PRO A 380 19.47 18.57 -0.39
CA PRO A 380 20.05 18.05 0.85
C PRO A 380 19.11 17.14 1.64
N ILE A 381 19.70 16.20 2.39
CA ILE A 381 18.99 15.39 3.38
C ILE A 381 19.07 16.06 4.75
N SER A 382 17.90 16.40 5.30
CA SER A 382 17.77 17.07 6.59
C SER A 382 17.34 16.08 7.68
N LEU A 383 18.32 15.56 8.42
CA LEU A 383 18.09 14.77 9.64
C LEU A 383 18.01 15.70 10.85
N ILE A 384 16.82 15.81 11.48
CA ILE A 384 16.56 16.81 12.53
C ILE A 384 16.35 16.14 13.89
N GLY A 385 17.16 16.55 14.88
CA GLY A 385 17.07 16.08 16.27
C GLY A 385 18.09 14.99 16.63
N GLY A 386 18.34 14.83 17.93
CA GLY A 386 19.36 13.90 18.46
C GLY A 386 19.04 12.41 18.28
N ASN A 387 17.82 12.08 17.86
CA ASN A 387 17.37 10.72 17.57
C ASN A 387 16.76 10.62 16.16
N SER A 388 17.20 11.51 15.25
CA SER A 388 16.67 11.75 13.91
C SER A 388 16.58 10.49 13.04
N GLY A 389 15.72 10.51 12.02
CA GLY A 389 15.48 9.31 11.23
C GLY A 389 16.72 8.79 10.51
N LYS A 390 16.60 7.61 9.92
CA LYS A 390 17.68 6.99 9.16
C LYS A 390 17.29 6.79 7.70
N VAL A 391 18.26 6.97 6.81
CA VAL A 391 18.14 6.68 5.39
C VAL A 391 19.03 5.49 5.09
N CYS A 392 18.49 4.47 4.43
CA CYS A 392 19.22 3.27 4.06
C CYS A 392 19.07 3.02 2.57
N VAL A 393 20.18 2.99 1.85
CA VAL A 393 20.25 2.75 0.41
C VAL A 393 21.05 1.48 0.16
N LYS A 394 20.45 0.51 -0.52
CA LYS A 394 21.14 -0.72 -0.93
C LYS A 394 21.94 -0.56 -2.20
N GLY A 395 21.41 0.15 -3.19
CA GLY A 395 22.14 0.46 -4.42
C GLY A 395 23.16 1.57 -4.28
N ALA A 396 23.56 2.14 -5.41
CA ALA A 396 24.40 3.33 -5.45
C ALA A 396 23.62 4.56 -4.93
N ALA A 397 24.32 5.46 -4.25
CA ALA A 397 23.73 6.70 -3.76
C ALA A 397 24.49 7.91 -4.33
N ILE A 398 23.78 8.77 -5.04
CA ILE A 398 24.29 10.00 -5.63
C ILE A 398 23.71 11.18 -4.84
N PHE A 399 24.59 12.01 -4.28
CA PHE A 399 24.22 13.20 -3.53
C PHE A 399 24.79 14.43 -4.23
N SER A 400 23.91 15.31 -4.69
CA SER A 400 24.30 16.57 -5.33
C SER A 400 24.81 17.60 -4.30
N SER A 401 24.37 17.50 -3.05
CA SER A 401 24.83 18.34 -1.94
C SER A 401 26.06 17.77 -1.25
N SER A 402 27.14 18.56 -1.17
CA SER A 402 28.37 18.17 -0.46
C SER A 402 28.17 17.97 1.05
N GLN A 403 27.10 18.52 1.64
CA GLN A 403 26.82 18.38 3.07
C GLN A 403 26.44 16.95 3.45
N ASP A 404 25.78 16.23 2.55
CA ASP A 404 25.28 14.89 2.83
C ASP A 404 26.41 13.86 2.85
N HIS A 405 27.46 14.05 2.02
CA HIS A 405 28.64 13.19 1.99
C HIS A 405 29.28 13.00 3.36
N SER A 406 29.24 14.03 4.22
CA SER A 406 29.80 13.96 5.59
C SER A 406 28.98 13.10 6.56
N LYS A 407 27.75 12.73 6.20
CA LYS A 407 26.81 11.93 7.00
C LYS A 407 26.61 10.51 6.45
N VAL A 408 27.31 10.16 5.38
CA VAL A 408 27.25 8.82 4.78
C VAL A 408 28.18 7.87 5.52
N SER A 409 27.62 6.75 5.95
CA SER A 409 28.36 5.60 6.49
C SER A 409 28.17 4.39 5.60
N TYR A 410 29.26 3.70 5.28
CA TYR A 410 29.22 2.46 4.51
C TYR A 410 29.19 1.27 5.49
N VAL A 411 28.15 0.46 5.39
CA VAL A 411 27.89 -0.67 6.30
C VAL A 411 27.38 -1.86 5.51
N SER A 412 27.39 -3.07 6.06
CA SER A 412 26.86 -4.27 5.38
C SER A 412 25.36 -4.48 5.59
N SER A 413 24.77 -3.84 6.60
CA SER A 413 23.33 -3.91 6.90
C SER A 413 22.83 -2.62 7.54
N CYS A 414 21.58 -2.26 7.22
CA CYS A 414 20.83 -1.17 7.86
C CYS A 414 20.24 -1.60 9.23
N GLU A 415 20.18 -2.91 9.49
CA GLU A 415 19.71 -3.44 10.76
C GLU A 415 20.72 -3.17 11.88
N GLY A 416 20.21 -2.81 13.06
CA GLY A 416 21.03 -2.47 14.23
C GLY A 416 21.78 -1.14 14.13
N GLN A 417 21.66 -0.42 13.01
CA GLN A 417 22.33 0.85 12.82
C GLN A 417 21.64 2.00 13.56
N PRO A 418 22.42 2.95 14.12
CA PRO A 418 21.86 4.08 14.85
C PRO A 418 21.11 5.05 13.94
N ASN A 419 20.19 5.77 14.56
CA ASN A 419 19.46 6.88 13.97
C ASN A 419 20.39 8.06 13.61
N GLY A 420 19.93 8.96 12.73
CA GLY A 420 20.61 10.21 12.39
C GLY A 420 21.77 10.08 11.40
N THR A 421 21.84 8.97 10.67
CA THR A 421 22.90 8.68 9.70
C THR A 421 22.31 8.17 8.38
N ILE A 422 23.03 8.40 7.28
CA ILE A 422 22.71 7.84 5.96
C ILE A 422 23.60 6.62 5.75
N PHE A 423 23.01 5.47 5.46
CA PHE A 423 23.72 4.22 5.24
C PHE A 423 23.66 3.81 3.77
N VAL A 424 24.83 3.51 3.19
CA VAL A 424 24.95 2.96 1.84
C VAL A 424 25.57 1.56 1.97
N LEU A 425 24.86 0.56 1.47
CA LEU A 425 25.13 -0.84 1.81
C LEU A 425 26.09 -1.55 0.84
N ASN A 426 26.30 -0.99 -0.35
CA ASN A 426 27.13 -1.59 -1.39
C ASN A 426 28.31 -0.69 -1.80
N ASN A 427 29.37 -0.74 -0.99
CA ASN A 427 30.71 -0.39 -1.43
C ASN A 427 31.71 -1.43 -0.89
N GLN A 428 31.55 -2.68 -1.32
CA GLN A 428 32.65 -3.65 -1.43
C GLN A 428 32.49 -4.49 -2.70
#